data_AF-A0A3D0ZVD0-F1
#
_entry.id   AF-A0A3D0ZVD0-F1
#
_cell.length_a   1.000
_cell.length_b   1.000
_cell.length_c   1.000
_cell.angle_alpha   90.00
_cell.angle_beta   90.00
_cell.angle_gamma   90.00
#
_symmetry.space_group_name_H-M   'P 1'
#
loop_
_entity.id
_entity.type
_entity.pdbx_description
1 polymer ?
#
loop_
_entity_poly.entity_id
_entity_poly.type
_entity_poly.pdbx_seq_one_letter_code
_entity_poly.pdbx_strand_id
1 'polypeptide(L)'
;MNYTHETIEDNTKNEAKMALELKRIAVDESIEEMLTVIKADGGVIIEGLFEAGLISSMRDDILAAAKNFKPGAATQGLGELGKKFVGHNTIRFSSLGKISEAFFDMLENPIFAALADNILLPNCGS
;
A
#
# COMPACT_ATOMS: atom_id res chain seq x y z
N MET A 1 -12.42 -47.25 30.05
CA MET A 1 -12.67 -45.87 30.49
C MET A 1 -12.36 -44.99 29.28
N ASN A 2 -13.36 -44.77 28.43
CA ASN A 2 -13.15 -44.17 27.11
C ASN A 2 -13.40 -42.67 27.23
N TYR A 3 -12.32 -41.89 27.19
CA TYR A 3 -12.39 -40.44 27.04
C TYR A 3 -12.76 -40.12 25.59
N THR A 4 -13.94 -39.54 25.40
CA THR A 4 -14.35 -38.89 24.15
C THR A 4 -13.60 -37.59 23.99
N HIS A 5 -12.82 -37.45 22.92
CA HIS A 5 -12.34 -36.15 22.47
C HIS A 5 -13.53 -35.36 21.89
N GLU A 6 -14.14 -34.53 22.73
CA GLU A 6 -14.95 -33.42 22.22
C GLU A 6 -14.00 -32.47 21.49
N THR A 7 -14.28 -32.27 20.21
CA THR A 7 -13.54 -31.35 19.37
C THR A 7 -14.04 -29.96 19.74
N ILE A 8 -13.24 -29.19 20.47
CA ILE A 8 -13.47 -27.75 20.62
C ILE A 8 -13.33 -27.16 19.21
N GLU A 9 -14.44 -26.79 18.59
CA GLU A 9 -14.43 -26.00 17.37
C GLU A 9 -13.69 -24.68 17.66
N ASP A 10 -12.54 -24.53 17.03
CA ASP A 10 -11.68 -23.35 17.07
C ASP A 10 -12.39 -22.17 16.40
N ASN A 11 -13.30 -21.54 17.14
CA ASN A 11 -14.07 -20.36 16.71
C ASN A 11 -13.18 -19.15 16.39
N THR A 12 -11.91 -19.16 16.81
CA THR A 12 -10.90 -18.14 16.52
C THR A 12 -10.59 -18.04 15.02
N LYS A 13 -10.79 -19.13 14.25
CA LYS A 13 -10.64 -19.11 12.79
C LYS A 13 -11.77 -18.37 12.07
N ASN A 14 -12.94 -18.23 12.69
CA ASN A 14 -14.08 -17.53 12.09
C ASN A 14 -14.00 -16.02 12.37
N GLU A 15 -13.47 -15.64 13.54
CA GLU A 15 -13.22 -14.22 13.87
C GLU A 15 -12.08 -13.62 13.03
N ALA A 16 -10.99 -14.36 12.80
CA ALA A 16 -9.91 -13.94 11.91
C ALA A 16 -10.31 -13.89 10.42
N LYS A 17 -11.43 -14.53 10.04
CA LYS A 17 -11.94 -14.58 8.67
C LYS A 17 -12.99 -13.50 8.36
N MET A 18 -13.37 -12.70 9.36
CA MET A 18 -13.89 -11.36 9.12
C MET A 18 -12.70 -10.45 8.80
N ALA A 19 -11.99 -10.74 7.70
CA ALA A 19 -11.06 -9.78 7.15
C ALA A 19 -11.89 -8.51 6.87
N LEU A 20 -11.66 -7.45 7.64
CA LEU A 20 -12.21 -6.13 7.36
C LEU A 20 -11.84 -5.80 5.92
N GLU A 21 -12.83 -5.88 5.04
CA GLU A 21 -12.66 -5.48 3.65
C GLU A 21 -12.42 -3.98 3.65
N LEU A 22 -11.33 -3.54 3.01
CA LEU A 22 -11.06 -2.12 2.88
C LEU A 22 -12.19 -1.46 2.10
N LYS A 23 -12.79 -0.43 2.68
CA LYS A 23 -13.81 0.36 2.01
C LYS A 23 -13.24 1.00 0.74
N ARG A 24 -14.09 1.03 -0.28
CA ARG A 24 -13.84 1.62 -1.60
C ARG A 24 -14.67 2.90 -1.72
N ILE A 25 -14.01 3.99 -2.10
CA ILE A 25 -14.62 5.31 -2.23
C ILE A 25 -14.22 5.86 -3.60
N ALA A 26 -15.16 6.49 -4.32
CA ALA A 26 -14.86 7.13 -5.60
C ALA A 26 -14.04 8.42 -5.41
N VAL A 27 -13.23 8.78 -6.40
CA VAL A 27 -12.35 9.95 -6.35
C VAL A 27 -13.09 11.30 -6.16
N ASP A 28 -14.37 11.37 -6.53
CA ASP A 28 -15.22 12.57 -6.46
C ASP A 28 -15.98 12.72 -5.14
N GLU A 29 -15.82 11.77 -4.21
CA GLU A 29 -16.33 11.87 -2.85
C GLU A 29 -15.53 12.89 -2.01
N SER A 30 -16.07 13.27 -0.86
CA SER A 30 -15.45 14.28 -0.01
C SER A 30 -14.19 13.77 0.71
N ILE A 31 -13.26 14.70 0.97
CA ILE A 31 -12.07 14.42 1.77
C ILE A 31 -12.46 13.99 3.19
N GLU A 32 -13.51 14.57 3.76
CA GLU A 32 -14.01 14.21 5.09
C GLU A 32 -14.48 12.76 5.18
N GLU A 33 -15.14 12.24 4.14
CA GLU A 33 -15.57 10.84 4.10
C GLU A 33 -14.37 9.90 3.99
N MET A 34 -13.41 10.23 3.12
CA MET A 34 -12.16 9.47 2.99
C MET A 34 -11.39 9.42 4.33
N LEU A 35 -11.26 10.55 5.03
CA LEU A 35 -10.61 10.62 6.35
C LEU A 35 -11.38 9.84 7.41
N THR A 36 -12.72 9.87 7.37
CA THR A 36 -13.57 9.10 8.30
C THR A 36 -13.31 7.61 8.16
N VAL A 37 -13.19 7.10 6.92
CA VAL A 37 -12.83 5.72 6.65
C VAL A 37 -11.40 5.39 7.09
N ILE A 38 -10.41 6.22 6.73
CA ILE A 38 -9.01 6.00 7.14
C ILE A 38 -8.90 5.91 8.66
N LYS A 39 -9.63 6.76 9.39
CA LYS A 39 -9.64 6.77 10.86
C LYS A 39 -10.30 5.52 11.45
N ALA A 40 -11.38 5.03 10.84
CA ALA A 40 -12.11 3.87 11.32
C ALA A 40 -11.40 2.54 11.00
N ASP A 41 -10.91 2.41 9.77
CA ASP A 41 -10.48 1.13 9.21
C ASP A 41 -8.95 1.03 9.04
N GLY A 42 -8.22 2.14 9.25
CA GLY A 42 -6.77 2.22 9.08
C GLY A 42 -6.31 2.26 7.61
N GLY A 43 -7.24 2.19 6.65
CA GLY A 43 -6.97 2.25 5.23
C GLY A 43 -8.23 2.41 4.38
N VAL A 44 -8.06 2.86 3.15
CA VAL A 44 -9.13 3.08 2.16
C VAL A 44 -8.60 2.78 0.76
N ILE A 45 -9.46 2.28 -0.13
CA ILE A 45 -9.20 2.21 -1.56
C ILE A 45 -9.93 3.38 -2.21
N ILE A 46 -9.18 4.30 -2.83
CA ILE A 46 -9.76 5.41 -3.61
C ILE A 46 -9.76 5.01 -5.08
N GLU A 47 -10.93 4.82 -5.65
CA GLU A 47 -11.12 4.39 -7.03
C GLU A 47 -11.04 5.58 -7.98
N GLY A 48 -10.23 5.46 -9.03
CA GLY A 48 -10.04 6.56 -9.99
C GLY A 48 -9.09 7.67 -9.51
N LEU A 49 -8.28 7.43 -8.47
CA LEU A 49 -7.34 8.44 -7.96
C LEU A 49 -6.35 8.94 -9.03
N PHE A 50 -5.98 8.08 -9.97
CA PHE A 50 -5.12 8.41 -11.10
C PHE A 50 -5.75 7.96 -12.41
N GLU A 51 -5.57 8.77 -13.46
CA GLU A 51 -5.96 8.43 -14.81
C GLU A 51 -5.22 7.18 -15.32
N ALA A 52 -5.92 6.33 -16.07
CA ALA A 52 -5.36 5.06 -16.56
C ALA A 52 -4.12 5.25 -17.45
N GLY A 53 -4.05 6.38 -18.17
CA GLY A 53 -2.88 6.76 -18.97
C GLY A 53 -1.64 7.02 -18.12
N LEU A 54 -1.80 7.76 -17.01
CA LEU A 54 -0.70 8.06 -16.08
C LEU A 54 -0.17 6.79 -15.41
N ILE A 55 -1.09 5.90 -14.98
CA ILE A 55 -0.73 4.58 -14.43
C ILE A 55 0.05 3.76 -15.46
N SER A 56 -0.40 3.77 -16.72
CA SER A 56 0.27 3.02 -17.79
C SER A 56 1.68 3.55 -18.07
N SER A 57 1.87 4.88 -18.11
CA SER A 57 3.19 5.49 -18.29
C SER A 57 4.16 5.06 -17.17
N MET A 58 3.74 5.20 -15.92
CA MET A 58 4.55 4.81 -14.77
C MET A 58 4.88 3.31 -14.80
N ARG A 59 3.89 2.45 -15.11
CA ARG A 59 4.10 1.01 -15.23
C ARG A 59 5.14 0.68 -16.30
N ASP A 60 5.03 1.28 -17.48
CA ASP A 60 5.86 0.93 -18.63
C ASP A 60 7.33 1.33 -18.40
N ASP A 61 7.56 2.49 -17.77
CA ASP A 61 8.90 2.93 -17.36
C ASP A 61 9.52 1.97 -16.32
N ILE A 62 8.72 1.54 -15.33
CA ILE A 62 9.17 0.58 -14.30
C ILE A 62 9.46 -0.80 -14.89
N LEU A 63 8.62 -1.28 -15.82
CA LEU A 63 8.87 -2.56 -16.51
C LEU A 63 10.12 -2.50 -17.38
N ALA A 64 10.39 -1.36 -18.03
CA ALA A 64 11.62 -1.16 -18.77
C ALA A 64 12.85 -1.19 -17.84
N ALA A 65 12.79 -0.46 -16.72
CA ALA A 65 13.85 -0.46 -15.72
C ALA A 65 14.09 -1.85 -15.11
N ALA A 66 13.02 -2.59 -14.79
CA ALA A 66 13.06 -3.91 -14.14
C ALA A 66 13.89 -4.96 -14.87
N LYS A 67 14.03 -4.86 -16.20
CA LYS A 67 14.88 -5.74 -17.01
C LYS A 67 16.35 -5.74 -16.56
N ASN A 68 16.79 -4.67 -15.88
CA ASN A 68 18.17 -4.52 -15.40
C ASN A 68 18.36 -4.96 -13.94
N PHE A 69 17.32 -5.46 -13.26
CA PHE A 69 17.37 -5.81 -11.84
C PHE A 69 17.06 -7.29 -11.61
N LYS A 70 17.77 -7.89 -10.66
CA LYS A 70 17.53 -9.26 -10.21
C LYS A 70 16.59 -9.27 -8.98
N PRO A 71 15.54 -10.10 -8.96
CA PRO A 71 14.74 -10.29 -7.75
C PRO A 71 15.60 -10.69 -6.54
N GLY A 72 15.24 -10.17 -5.36
CA GLY A 72 15.92 -10.48 -4.09
C GLY A 72 17.31 -9.86 -3.92
N ALA A 73 17.76 -9.03 -4.85
CA ALA A 73 19.08 -8.38 -4.77
C ALA A 73 19.11 -7.19 -3.80
N ALA A 74 17.96 -6.59 -3.50
CA ALA A 74 17.90 -5.37 -2.69
C ALA A 74 18.24 -5.64 -1.22
N THR A 75 19.26 -4.95 -0.70
CA THR A 75 19.68 -5.05 0.71
C THR A 75 19.12 -3.92 1.57
N GLN A 76 18.51 -2.88 0.99
CA GLN A 76 18.10 -1.65 1.70
C GLN A 76 19.22 -1.03 2.57
N GLY A 77 20.49 -1.27 2.23
CA GLY A 77 21.63 -0.82 3.04
C GLY A 77 21.90 -1.64 4.31
N LEU A 78 21.14 -2.72 4.55
CA LEU A 78 21.21 -3.56 5.76
C LEU A 78 21.80 -4.96 5.50
N GLY A 79 22.48 -5.15 4.36
CA GLY A 79 23.08 -6.44 3.98
C GLY A 79 22.06 -7.58 3.92
N GLU A 80 22.39 -8.71 4.55
CA GLU A 80 21.54 -9.91 4.54
C GLU A 80 20.22 -9.74 5.32
N LEU A 81 20.20 -8.92 6.38
CA LEU A 81 18.96 -8.63 7.11
C LEU A 81 17.95 -7.90 6.21
N GLY A 82 18.43 -6.95 5.42
CA GLY A 82 17.57 -6.24 4.46
C GLY A 82 17.12 -7.13 3.31
N LYS A 83 17.97 -8.05 2.82
CA LYS A 83 17.53 -9.06 1.83
C LYS A 83 16.41 -9.94 2.37
N LYS A 84 16.53 -10.40 3.62
CA LYS A 84 15.50 -11.21 4.28
C LYS A 84 14.19 -10.44 4.43
N PHE A 85 14.27 -9.16 4.77
CA PHE A 85 13.10 -8.28 4.89
C PHE A 85 12.39 -8.06 3.55
N VAL A 86 13.13 -7.79 2.47
CA VAL A 86 12.53 -7.54 1.13
C VAL A 86 11.99 -8.82 0.49
N GLY A 87 12.63 -9.95 0.77
CA GLY A 87 12.26 -11.26 0.22
C GLY A 87 12.93 -11.57 -1.12
N HIS A 88 13.04 -12.87 -1.43
CA HIS A 88 13.86 -13.37 -2.53
C HIS A 88 13.24 -13.18 -3.93
N ASN A 89 11.93 -13.00 -4.02
CA ASN A 89 11.20 -12.88 -5.29
C ASN A 89 10.76 -11.43 -5.60
N THR A 90 11.31 -10.46 -4.87
CA THR A 90 10.88 -9.05 -4.96
C THR A 90 11.93 -8.22 -5.67
N ILE A 91 11.52 -7.42 -6.65
CA ILE A 91 12.31 -6.28 -7.15
C ILE A 91 11.74 -5.03 -6.49
N ARG A 92 12.61 -4.23 -5.87
CA ARG A 92 12.23 -2.98 -5.20
C ARG A 92 13.00 -1.82 -5.83
N PHE A 93 12.26 -0.82 -6.28
CA PHE A 93 12.81 0.43 -6.75
C PHE A 93 12.72 1.48 -5.64
N SER A 94 13.79 2.26 -5.52
CA SER A 94 13.80 3.51 -4.76
C SER A 94 14.05 4.65 -5.74
N SER A 95 13.72 5.88 -5.33
CA SER A 95 13.95 7.07 -6.16
C SER A 95 13.23 7.02 -7.51
N LEU A 96 11.92 6.74 -7.49
CA LEU A 96 11.08 6.58 -8.68
C LEU A 96 11.13 7.78 -9.64
N GLY A 97 11.32 9.01 -9.14
CA GLY A 97 11.49 10.21 -9.97
C GLY A 97 12.78 10.22 -10.83
N LYS A 98 13.72 9.29 -10.62
CA LYS A 98 14.85 9.07 -11.53
C LYS A 98 14.52 8.09 -12.66
N ILE A 99 13.38 7.42 -12.58
CA ILE A 99 12.96 6.35 -13.49
C ILE A 99 11.80 6.83 -14.37
N SER A 100 10.85 7.55 -13.80
CA SER A 100 9.65 8.00 -14.52
C SER A 100 9.28 9.42 -14.13
N GLU A 101 9.03 10.27 -15.12
CA GLU A 101 8.50 11.62 -14.90
C GLU A 101 7.04 11.57 -14.39
N ALA A 102 6.27 10.56 -14.81
CA ALA A 102 4.89 10.33 -14.37
C ALA A 102 4.77 10.19 -12.83
N PHE A 103 5.85 9.81 -12.15
CA PHE A 103 5.88 9.78 -10.69
C PHE A 103 5.67 11.17 -10.06
N PHE A 104 6.16 12.25 -10.69
CA PHE A 104 5.96 13.61 -10.19
C PHE A 104 4.50 14.06 -10.33
N ASP A 105 3.85 13.75 -11.45
CA ASP A 105 2.41 14.01 -11.63
C ASP A 105 1.58 13.25 -10.57
N MET A 106 1.99 12.03 -10.22
CA MET A 106 1.35 11.27 -9.15
C MET A 106 1.55 11.90 -7.75
N LEU A 107 2.74 12.45 -7.48
CA LEU A 107 3.04 13.13 -6.22
C LEU A 107 2.27 14.44 -6.05
N GLU A 108 1.98 15.14 -7.15
CA GLU A 108 1.24 16.40 -7.17
C GLU A 108 -0.28 16.21 -7.14
N ASN A 109 -0.77 14.99 -6.90
CA ASN A 109 -2.20 14.71 -6.85
C ASN A 109 -2.89 15.51 -5.71
N PRO A 110 -3.91 16.32 -6.02
CA PRO A 110 -4.52 17.23 -5.05
C PRO A 110 -5.28 16.50 -3.93
N ILE A 111 -5.85 15.34 -4.21
CA ILE A 111 -6.54 14.53 -3.18
C ILE A 111 -5.53 13.92 -2.22
N PHE A 112 -4.42 13.38 -2.74
CA PHE A 112 -3.33 12.86 -1.92
C PHE A 112 -2.74 13.94 -1.02
N ALA A 113 -2.49 15.14 -1.57
CA ALA A 113 -2.03 16.29 -0.80
C ALA A 113 -3.02 16.69 0.30
N ALA A 114 -4.32 16.81 -0.02
CA ALA A 114 -5.34 17.18 0.96
C ALA A 114 -5.47 16.16 2.11
N LEU A 115 -5.38 14.86 1.81
CA LEU A 115 -5.37 13.81 2.83
C LEU A 115 -4.12 13.90 3.71
N ALA A 116 -2.95 14.06 3.10
CA ALA A 116 -1.69 14.21 3.82
C ALA A 116 -1.71 15.44 4.72
N ASP A 117 -2.20 16.59 4.24
CA ASP A 117 -2.30 17.83 5.01
C ASP A 117 -3.21 17.65 6.24
N ASN A 118 -4.39 17.06 6.07
CA ASN A 118 -5.32 16.82 7.17
C ASN A 118 -4.76 15.84 8.22
N ILE A 119 -3.96 14.85 7.81
CA ILE A 119 -3.39 13.85 8.72
C ILE A 119 -2.13 14.38 9.40
N LEU A 120 -1.25 15.07 8.66
CA LEU A 120 0.10 15.39 9.10
C LEU A 120 0.20 16.77 9.73
N LEU A 121 -0.41 17.81 9.16
CA LEU A 121 -0.26 19.19 9.67
C LEU A 121 -0.64 19.33 11.14
N PRO A 122 -1.72 18.71 11.67
CA PRO A 122 -2.06 18.79 13.09
C PRO A 122 -1.02 18.14 14.01
N ASN A 123 -0.24 17.21 13.48
CA ASN A 123 0.79 16.44 14.19
C ASN A 123 2.21 16.97 13.93
N CYS A 124 2.37 17.92 13.01
CA CYS A 124 3.61 18.64 12.79
C CYS A 124 3.83 19.61 13.96
N GLY A 125 4.54 19.12 14.99
CA GLY A 125 5.07 19.98 16.05
C GLY A 125 6.07 20.98 15.46
N SER A 126 5.88 22.26 15.77
CA SER A 126 6.92 23.30 15.65
C SER A 126 8.06 23.05 16.63
#